data_AF-A0A496XZH8-F1
#
_entry.id   AF-A0A496XZH8-F1
#
_cell.length_a   1.000
_cell.length_b   1.000
_cell.length_c   1.000
_cell.angle_alpha   90.00
_cell.angle_beta   90.00
_cell.angle_gamma   90.00
#
_symmetry.space_group_name_H-M   'P 1'
#
loop_
_entity.id
_entity.type
_entity.pdbx_description
1 polymer ?
#
loop_
_entity_poly.entity_id
_entity_poly.type
_entity_poly.pdbx_seq_one_letter_code
_entity_poly.pdbx_strand_id
1 'polypeptide(L)' 'RPVPGLAEAMRAASLASTPHAMLSRAQAGLRGSTLIINLPGSPRATRENLGVVLPALPHALEKIQGSTAECGSP' A
#
# COMPACT_ATOMS: atom_id res chain seq x y z
N ARG A 1 -6.26 3.26 12.22
CA ARG A 1 -7.34 3.01 11.22
C ARG A 1 -6.78 2.15 10.08
N PRO A 2 -7.41 1.04 9.70
CA PRO A 2 -6.99 0.21 8.56
C PRO A 2 -7.05 0.98 7.22
N VAL A 3 -6.14 0.65 6.30
CA VAL A 3 -6.13 1.12 4.90
C VAL A 3 -6.02 -0.13 4.01
N PRO A 4 -7.10 -0.93 3.90
CA PRO A 4 -7.03 -2.26 3.30
C PRO A 4 -6.65 -2.25 1.81
N GLY A 5 -7.03 -1.21 1.07
CA GLY A 5 -6.76 -1.09 -0.37
C GLY A 5 -5.27 -1.17 -0.75
N LEU A 6 -4.37 -0.66 0.10
CA LEU A 6 -2.93 -0.80 -0.15
C LEU A 6 -2.47 -2.26 -0.03
N ALA A 7 -2.97 -2.98 0.97
CA ALA A 7 -2.65 -4.39 1.17
C ALA A 7 -3.27 -5.28 0.08
N GLU A 8 -4.48 -4.94 -0.37
CA GLU A 8 -5.16 -5.61 -1.48
C GLU A 8 -4.40 -5.43 -2.79
N ALA A 9 -3.99 -4.20 -3.13
CA ALA A 9 -3.23 -3.91 -4.35
C ALA A 9 -1.89 -4.67 -4.38
N MET A 10 -1.14 -4.65 -3.28
CA MET A 10 0.10 -5.41 -3.12
C MET A 10 -0.11 -6.92 -3.31
N ARG A 11 -1.17 -7.47 -2.71
CA ARG A 11 -1.50 -8.90 -2.82
C ARG A 11 -1.92 -9.28 -4.23
N ALA A 12 -2.74 -8.46 -4.88
CA ALA A 12 -3.18 -8.65 -6.26
C ALA A 12 -1.99 -8.63 -7.25
N ALA A 13 -1.08 -7.66 -7.11
CA ALA A 13 0.12 -7.62 -7.93
C ALA A 13 1.03 -8.83 -7.69
N SER A 14 1.20 -9.24 -6.43
CA SER A 14 1.99 -10.43 -6.09
C SER A 14 1.36 -11.73 -6.60
N LEU A 15 0.02 -11.81 -6.65
CA LEU A 15 -0.71 -12.97 -7.20
C LEU A 15 -0.44 -13.19 -8.69
N ALA A 16 -0.15 -12.13 -9.45
CA ALA A 16 0.27 -12.26 -10.84
C ALA A 16 1.65 -12.94 -10.98
N SER A 17 2.48 -12.91 -9.93
CA SER A 17 3.82 -13.51 -9.92
C SER A 17 3.85 -14.90 -9.28
N THR A 18 3.02 -15.15 -8.26
CA THR A 18 2.96 -16.44 -7.58
C THR A 18 1.59 -16.68 -6.93
N PRO A 19 1.02 -17.90 -7.04
CA PRO A 19 -0.23 -18.22 -6.35
C PRO A 19 -0.08 -18.13 -4.82
N HIS A 20 1.13 -18.31 -4.25
CA HIS A 20 1.35 -18.24 -2.81
C HIS A 20 1.07 -16.86 -2.21
N ALA A 21 0.99 -15.80 -3.03
CA ALA A 21 0.63 -14.47 -2.57
C ALA A 21 -0.75 -14.41 -1.88
N MET A 22 -1.65 -15.37 -2.16
CA MET A 22 -2.93 -15.49 -1.44
C MET A 22 -2.76 -15.69 0.07
N LEU A 23 -1.64 -16.25 0.51
CA LEU A 23 -1.33 -16.53 1.92
C LEU A 23 -0.73 -15.33 2.65
N SER A 24 -0.41 -14.24 1.93
CA SER A 24 0.12 -13.03 2.55
C SER A 24 -0.85 -12.52 3.63
N ARG A 25 -0.30 -12.06 4.75
CA ARG A 25 -1.03 -11.35 5.81
C ARG A 25 -0.61 -9.88 5.89
N ALA A 26 -0.10 -9.34 4.78
CA ALA A 26 0.22 -7.93 4.69
C ALA A 26 -1.02 -7.07 4.98
N GLN A 27 -0.81 -5.96 5.70
CA GLN A 27 -1.77 -4.98 6.18
C GLN A 27 -1.14 -3.58 6.08
N ALA A 28 -1.99 -2.59 5.80
CA ALA A 28 -1.61 -1.19 5.90
C ALA A 28 -2.61 -0.45 6.79
N GLY A 29 -2.14 0.60 7.45
CA GLY A 29 -2.95 1.35 8.38
C GLY A 29 -2.32 2.66 8.82
N LEU A 30 -3.15 3.49 9.44
CA LEU A 30 -2.76 4.76 10.02
C LEU A 30 -2.70 4.68 11.54
N ARG A 31 -1.65 5.28 12.12
CA ARG A 31 -1.56 5.64 13.54
C ARG A 31 -1.36 7.15 13.63
N GLY A 32 -2.40 7.89 14.03
CA GLY A 32 -2.38 9.36 13.92
C GLY A 32 -2.15 9.79 12.47
N SER A 33 -1.15 10.64 12.24
CA SER A 33 -0.69 11.09 10.93
C SER A 33 0.39 10.20 10.29
N THR A 34 0.66 9.02 10.84
CA THR A 34 1.67 8.09 10.32
C THR A 34 1.03 6.95 9.54
N LEU A 35 1.42 6.77 8.28
CA LEU A 35 1.11 5.60 7.47
C LEU A 35 2.11 4.48 7.73
N ILE A 36 1.58 3.29 8.04
CA ILE A 36 2.35 2.08 8.31
C ILE A 36 1.93 1.03 7.28
N ILE A 37 2.91 0.49 6.55
CA ILE A 37 2.72 -0.57 5.56
C ILE A 37 3.72 -1.67 5.90
N ASN A 38 3.26 -2.91 6.08
CA ASN A 38 4.18 -4.04 6.17
C ASN A 38 4.54 -4.53 4.75
N LEU A 39 5.81 -4.90 4.58
CA LEU A 39 6.32 -5.41 3.32
C LEU A 39 6.84 -6.84 3.52
N PRO A 40 6.98 -7.62 2.44
CA PRO A 40 7.60 -8.95 2.50
C PRO A 40 9.03 -8.88 3.04
N GLY A 41 9.52 -9.99 3.62
CA GLY A 41 10.87 -10.05 4.20
C GLY A 41 12.01 -10.11 3.19
N SER A 42 11.75 -10.55 1.94
CA SER A 42 12.81 -10.59 0.91
C SER A 42 12.96 -9.23 0.23
N PRO A 43 14.19 -8.70 0.06
CA PRO A 43 14.41 -7.38 -0.57
C PRO A 43 13.81 -7.24 -1.98
N ARG A 44 13.78 -8.33 -2.76
CA ARG A 44 13.14 -8.35 -4.07
C ARG A 44 11.63 -8.08 -3.96
N ALA A 45 10.92 -8.92 -3.21
CA ALA A 45 9.48 -8.78 -3.05
C ALA A 45 9.10 -7.46 -2.35
N THR A 46 9.95 -6.94 -1.45
CA THR A 46 9.80 -5.58 -0.89
C THR A 46 9.78 -4.52 -1.98
N ARG A 47 10.75 -4.53 -2.90
CA ARG A 47 10.80 -3.55 -4.00
C ARG A 47 9.60 -3.66 -4.93
N GLU A 48 9.22 -4.90 -5.29
CA GLU A 48 8.06 -5.16 -6.14
C GLU A 48 6.76 -4.64 -5.49
N ASN A 49 6.50 -4.99 -4.22
CA ASN A 49 5.29 -4.58 -3.51
C ASN A 49 5.28 -3.07 -3.22
N LEU A 50 6.42 -2.50 -2.82
CA LEU A 50 6.53 -1.06 -2.59
C LEU A 50 6.28 -0.29 -3.89
N GLY A 51 6.82 -0.76 -5.02
CA GLY A 51 6.61 -0.15 -6.33
C GLY A 51 5.14 -0.07 -6.75
N VAL A 52 4.30 -1.04 -6.33
CA VAL A 52 2.86 -1.04 -6.61
C VAL A 52 2.14 0.11 -5.90
N VAL A 53 2.53 0.39 -4.65
CA VAL A 53 1.84 1.40 -3.83
C VAL A 53 2.49 2.78 -3.89
N LEU A 54 3.77 2.85 -4.27
CA LEU A 54 4.56 4.09 -4.31
C LEU A 54 3.85 5.25 -5.02
N PRO A 55 3.21 5.05 -6.20
CA PRO A 55 2.56 6.15 -6.93
C PRO A 55 1.40 6.78 -6.16
N ALA A 56 0.74 6.02 -5.27
CA ALA A 56 -0.37 6.51 -4.47
C ALA A 56 0.08 7.19 -3.17
N LEU A 57 1.33 7.01 -2.73
CA LEU A 57 1.80 7.50 -1.43
C LEU A 57 1.83 9.03 -1.30
N PRO A 58 2.27 9.83 -2.30
CA PRO A 58 2.28 11.29 -2.18
C PRO A 58 0.89 11.85 -1.83
N HIS A 59 -0.12 11.47 -2.62
CA HIS A 59 -1.50 11.89 -2.38
C HIS A 59 -2.06 11.33 -1.06
N ALA A 60 -1.77 10.07 -0.73
CA ALA A 60 -2.19 9.49 0.55
C ALA A 60 -1.63 10.29 1.74
N LEU A 61 -0.36 10.72 1.68
CA LEU A 61 0.28 11.51 2.73
C LEU A 61 -0.34 12.92 2.84
N GLU A 62 -0.62 13.57 1.73
CA GLU A 62 -1.36 14.85 1.71
C GLU A 62 -2.72 14.71 2.41
N LYS A 63 -3.48 13.66 2.08
CA LYS A 63 -4.78 13.38 2.71
C LYS A 63 -4.66 13.12 4.21
N ILE A 64 -3.63 12.37 4.63
CA ILE A 64 -3.37 12.10 6.06
C ILE A 64 -3.02 13.38 6.83
N GLN A 65 -2.38 14.35 6.18
CA GLN A 65 -2.06 15.66 6.74
C GLN A 65 -3.25 16.65 6.72
N GLY A 66 -4.40 16.26 6.17
CA GLY A 66 -5.62 17.08 6.16
C GLY A 66 -5.88 17.83 4.86
N SER A 67 -5.19 17.50 3.76
CA SER A 67 -5.47 18.08 2.45
C SER A 67 -6.89 17.73 1.96
N THR A 68 -7.61 18.73 1.45
CA THR A 68 -8.93 18.58 0.84
C THR A 68 -8.87 18.34 -0.68
N ALA A 69 -7.68 18.27 -1.29
CA ALA A 69 -7.53 18.09 -2.74
C ALA A 69 -8.24 16.82 -3.26
N GLU A 70 -9.07 16.92 -4.28
CA GLU A 70 -9.92 15.82 -4.75
C GLU A 70 -9.10 14.64 -5.34
N CYS A 71 -9.56 13.40 -5.12
CA CYS A 71 -8.88 12.19 -5.62
C CYS A 71 -9.05 11.97 -7.14
N GLY A 72 -9.89 12.77 -7.82
CA GLY A 72 -10.34 12.55 -9.20
C GLY A 72 -10.13 13.73 -10.13
N SER A 73 -9.30 14.71 -9.76
CA SER A 73 -8.90 15.75 -10.70
C SER A 73 -7.95 15.13 -11.74
N PRO A 74 -8.20 15.35 -13.04
CA PRO A 74 -7.48 14.69 -14.14
C PRO A 74 -6.00 15.06 -14.21
#